data_AF-A0A936JTJ6-F1
#
_entry.id   AF-A0A936JTJ6-F1
#
_cell.length_a   1.000
_cell.length_b   1.000
_cell.length_c   1.000
_cell.angle_alpha   90.00
_cell.angle_beta   90.00
_cell.angle_gamma   90.00
#
_symmetry.space_group_name_H-M   'P 1'
#
loop_
_entity.id
_entity.type
_entity.pdbx_description
1 polymer ?
#
loop_
_entity_poly.entity_id
_entity_poly.type
_entity_poly.pdbx_seq_one_letter_code
_entity_poly.pdbx_strand_id
1 'polypeptide(L)'
;MQVETLSIRLSKAERTALRLAAKKQNLSQGEIVRNALKAYGVAPEVPAPPSAYELVKHLLGRQSGGPSDLSTNNKYMEGFGR
;
A
#
# COMPACT_ATOMS: atom_id res chain seq x y z
N MET A 1 -5.66 -8.90 -10.69
CA MET A 1 -4.18 -8.97 -10.72
C MET A 1 -3.83 -10.27 -11.41
N GLN A 2 -3.22 -10.23 -12.60
CA GLN A 2 -2.80 -11.45 -13.29
C GLN A 2 -1.59 -12.03 -12.53
N VAL A 3 -1.59 -13.33 -12.28
CA VAL A 3 -0.52 -14.03 -11.55
C VAL A 3 0.09 -15.04 -12.50
N GLU A 4 1.39 -14.91 -12.74
CA GLU A 4 2.18 -15.83 -13.56
C GLU A 4 3.14 -16.64 -12.68
N THR A 5 3.44 -17.87 -13.10
CA THR A 5 4.36 -18.76 -12.38
C THR A 5 5.74 -18.75 -13.03
N LEU A 6 6.74 -18.28 -12.30
CA LEU A 6 8.15 -18.39 -12.70
C LEU A 6 8.76 -19.68 -12.13
N SER A 7 9.27 -20.56 -13.01
CA SER A 7 10.00 -21.77 -12.61
C SER A 7 11.50 -21.60 -12.87
N ILE A 8 12.32 -21.69 -11.82
CA ILE A 8 13.78 -21.57 -11.91
C ILE A 8 14.47 -22.82 -11.35
N ARG A 9 15.63 -23.17 -11.91
CA ARG A 9 16.49 -24.22 -11.36
C ARG A 9 17.34 -23.62 -10.25
N LEU A 10 17.32 -24.27 -9.08
CA LEU A 10 18.13 -23.91 -7.93
C LEU A 10 19.00 -25.10 -7.53
N SER A 11 20.22 -24.83 -7.10
CA SER A 11 21.04 -25.82 -6.42
C SER A 11 20.40 -26.23 -5.08
N LYS A 12 20.80 -27.41 -4.58
CA LYS A 12 20.34 -27.90 -3.27
C LYS A 12 20.74 -26.95 -2.13
N ALA A 13 21.89 -26.29 -2.25
CA ALA A 13 22.38 -25.32 -1.28
C ALA A 13 21.50 -24.07 -1.24
N GLU A 14 21.19 -23.49 -2.40
CA GLU A 14 20.32 -22.30 -2.52
C GLU A 14 18.92 -22.58 -2.00
N ARG A 15 18.33 -23.74 -2.35
CA ARG A 15 17.01 -24.13 -1.84
C ARG A 15 17.00 -24.28 -0.32
N THR A 16 18.08 -24.81 0.25
CA THR A 16 18.23 -24.96 1.71
C THR A 16 18.33 -23.59 2.39
N ALA A 17 19.17 -22.70 1.86
CA ALA A 17 19.31 -21.34 2.35
C ALA A 17 17.98 -20.57 2.29
N LEU A 18 17.23 -20.68 1.18
CA LEU A 18 15.92 -20.06 1.02
C LEU A 18 14.93 -20.55 2.07
N ARG A 19 14.90 -21.86 2.34
CA ARG A 19 14.01 -22.45 3.36
C ARG A 19 14.36 -21.99 4.78
N LEU A 20 15.66 -21.87 5.08
CA LEU A 20 16.13 -21.37 6.37
C LEU A 20 15.78 -19.89 6.57
N ALA A 21 15.96 -19.06 5.54
CA ALA A 21 15.58 -17.66 5.56
C ALA A 21 14.07 -17.47 5.76
N ALA A 22 13.25 -18.24 5.02
CA ALA A 22 11.80 -18.27 5.17
C ALA A 22 11.39 -18.60 6.62
N LYS A 23 11.98 -19.64 7.22
CA LYS A 23 11.72 -20.03 8.61
C LYS A 23 12.15 -18.95 9.61
N LYS A 24 13.32 -18.33 9.41
CA LYS A 24 13.85 -17.28 10.31
C LYS A 24 12.97 -16.03 10.33
N GLN A 25 12.40 -15.66 9.18
CA GLN A 25 11.58 -14.45 9.02
C GLN A 25 10.08 -14.70 9.19
N ASN A 26 9.66 -15.96 9.40
CA ASN A 26 8.27 -16.39 9.41
C ASN A 26 7.51 -15.96 8.14
N LEU A 27 8.17 -16.07 6.98
CA LEU A 27 7.65 -15.75 5.65
C LEU A 27 7.64 -17.01 4.77
N SER A 28 6.81 -17.01 3.74
CA SER A 28 6.87 -18.02 2.69
C SER A 28 8.10 -17.81 1.79
N GLN A 29 8.55 -18.89 1.13
CA GLN A 29 9.66 -18.80 0.16
C GLN A 29 9.34 -17.82 -0.98
N GLY A 30 8.08 -17.78 -1.43
CA GLY A 30 7.64 -16.84 -2.46
C GLY A 30 7.67 -15.38 -2.01
N GLU A 31 7.39 -15.08 -0.74
CA GLU A 31 7.55 -13.73 -0.18
C GLU A 31 9.00 -13.32 -0.09
N ILE A 32 9.89 -14.22 0.31
CA ILE A 32 11.35 -13.96 0.32
C ILE A 32 11.82 -13.63 -1.10
N VAL A 33 11.41 -14.41 -2.11
CA VAL A 33 11.76 -14.15 -3.52
C VAL A 33 11.18 -12.82 -4.00
N ARG A 34 9.92 -12.51 -3.69
CA ARG A 34 9.33 -11.20 -4.04
C ARG A 34 10.06 -10.03 -3.37
N ASN A 35 10.48 -10.18 -2.12
CA ASN A 35 11.26 -9.16 -1.43
C ASN A 35 12.67 -9.01 -2.03
N ALA A 36 13.28 -10.11 -2.46
CA ALA A 36 14.55 -10.07 -3.19
C ALA A 36 14.42 -9.34 -4.53
N LEU A 37 13.33 -9.58 -5.28
CA LEU A 37 13.04 -8.85 -6.54
C LEU A 37 12.85 -7.35 -6.29
N LYS A 38 12.18 -6.97 -5.19
CA LYS A 38 12.07 -5.56 -4.76
C LYS A 38 13.43 -4.96 -4.44
N ALA A 39 14.24 -5.65 -3.64
CA ALA A 39 15.58 -5.20 -3.26
C ALA A 39 16.55 -5.11 -4.45
N TYR A 40 16.37 -5.97 -5.46
CA TYR A 40 17.13 -5.94 -6.70
C TYR A 40 16.69 -4.83 -7.67
N GLY A 41 15.56 -4.16 -7.42
CA GLY A 41 15.07 -3.06 -8.26
C GLY A 41 14.30 -3.50 -9.51
N VAL A 42 13.83 -4.75 -9.58
CA VAL A 42 12.99 -5.28 -10.67
C VAL A 42 11.52 -5.42 -10.26
N ALA A 43 11.16 -4.99 -9.06
CA ALA A 43 9.75 -4.89 -8.71
C ALA A 43 9.10 -3.78 -9.54
N PRO A 44 7.90 -4.03 -10.10
CA PRO A 44 7.14 -2.96 -10.71
C PRO A 44 6.95 -1.85 -9.68
N GLU A 45 7.04 -0.59 -10.11
CA GLU A 45 6.61 0.53 -9.29
C GLU A 45 5.17 0.26 -8.87
N VAL A 46 4.98 -0.12 -7.62
CA VAL A 46 3.64 -0.14 -7.03
C VAL A 46 3.34 1.34 -6.85
N PRO A 47 2.40 1.94 -7.60
CA PRO A 47 2.02 3.31 -7.35
C PRO A 47 1.66 3.42 -5.88
N ALA A 48 2.24 4.42 -5.20
CA ALA A 48 1.95 4.64 -3.80
C ALA A 48 0.44 4.63 -3.59
N PRO A 49 -0.07 4.01 -2.50
CA PRO A 49 -1.49 4.05 -2.22
C PRO A 49 -1.95 5.51 -2.28
N PRO A 50 -3.07 5.80 -2.97
CA PRO A 50 -3.53 7.16 -3.15
C PRO A 50 -3.69 7.81 -1.78
N SER A 51 -3.20 9.04 -1.64
CA SER A 51 -3.38 9.79 -0.40
C SER A 51 -4.88 9.98 -0.12
N ALA A 52 -5.24 10.22 1.16
CA ALA A 52 -6.62 10.55 1.51
C ALA A 52 -7.18 11.70 0.65
N TYR A 53 -6.34 12.69 0.31
CA TYR A 53 -6.66 13.77 -0.61
C TYR A 53 -7.02 13.26 -2.01
N GLU A 54 -6.22 12.36 -2.59
CA GLU A 54 -6.51 11.82 -3.92
C GLU A 54 -7.81 11.02 -3.98
N LEU A 55 -8.18 10.35 -2.89
CA LEU A 55 -9.44 9.62 -2.78
C LEU A 55 -10.65 10.57 -2.78
N VAL A 56 -10.55 11.74 -2.12
CA VAL A 56 -11.70 12.65 -1.92
C VAL A 56 -11.69 13.90 -2.80
N LYS A 57 -10.64 14.13 -3.61
CA LYS A 57 -10.51 15.36 -4.44
C LYS A 57 -11.70 15.63 -5.36
N HIS A 58 -12.39 14.58 -5.81
CA HIS A 58 -13.57 14.66 -6.66
C HIS A 58 -14.84 15.16 -5.93
N LEU A 59 -14.80 15.23 -4.60
CA LEU A 59 -15.87 15.78 -3.75
C LEU A 59 -15.63 17.27 -3.43
N LEU A 60 -14.39 17.74 -3.53
CA LEU A 60 -14.05 19.13 -3.27
C LEU A 60 -14.74 20.05 -4.29
N GLY A 61 -15.41 21.10 -3.81
CA GLY A 61 -16.11 22.07 -4.66
C GLY A 61 -17.40 21.57 -5.32
N ARG A 62 -17.84 20.33 -5.03
CA ARG A 62 -19.08 19.77 -5.60
C ARG A 62 -20.35 20.26 -4.89
N GLN A 63 -20.21 20.77 -3.67
CA GLN A 63 -21.31 21.39 -2.92
C GLN A 63 -21.31 22.90 -3.16
N SER A 64 -22.35 23.41 -3.81
CA SER A 64 -22.63 24.84 -3.93
C SER A 64 -23.62 25.28 -2.83
N GLY A 65 -23.48 26.51 -2.33
CA GLY A 65 -24.36 27.08 -1.30
C GLY A 65 -24.04 26.66 0.14
N GLY A 66 -22.94 25.94 0.36
CA GLY A 66 -22.41 25.67 1.71
C GLY A 66 -21.69 26.89 2.31
N PRO A 67 -21.43 26.90 3.63
CA PRO A 67 -20.65 27.94 4.27
C PRO A 67 -19.25 28.02 3.65
N SER A 68 -18.77 29.25 3.37
CA SER A 68 -17.46 29.48 2.77
C SER A 68 -16.29 29.00 3.63
N ASP A 69 -16.51 28.89 4.94
CA ASP A 69 -15.51 28.42 5.91
C ASP A 69 -16.22 27.66 7.05
N LEU A 70 -15.88 26.38 7.21
CA LEU A 70 -16.34 25.54 8.32
C LEU A 70 -15.34 25.51 9.48
N SER A 71 -14.10 25.96 9.26
CA SER A 71 -13.00 25.92 10.21
C SER A 71 -12.90 27.16 11.10
N THR A 72 -13.44 28.31 10.68
CA THR A 72 -13.45 29.56 11.48
C THR A 72 -14.84 30.04 11.87
N ASN A 73 -15.92 29.42 11.36
CA ASN A 73 -17.28 29.88 11.62
C ASN A 73 -17.95 29.15 12.80
N ASN A 74 -17.57 29.57 14.01
CA ASN A 74 -18.06 29.00 15.28
C ASN A 74 -19.59 28.99 15.42
N LYS A 75 -20.32 29.87 14.70
CA LYS A 75 -21.79 29.91 14.73
C LYS A 75 -22.41 28.59 14.25
N TYR A 76 -21.77 27.89 13.32
CA TYR A 76 -22.28 26.60 12.80
C TYR A 76 -21.72 25.38 13.55
N MET A 77 -20.85 25.58 14.54
CA MET A 77 -20.35 24.54 15.45
C MET A 77 -21.09 24.50 16.79
N GLU A 78 -22.06 25.41 17.00
CA GLU A 78 -22.84 25.46 18.22
C GLU A 78 -23.65 24.17 18.40
N GLY A 79 -23.37 23.41 19.45
CA GLY A 79 -24.03 22.13 19.77
C GLY A 79 -23.38 20.88 19.17
N PHE A 80 -22.28 21.01 18.41
CA PHE A 80 -21.57 19.85 17.88
C PHE A 80 -20.88 19.05 19.00
N GLY A 81 -21.23 17.78 19.18
CA GLY A 81 -20.63 16.89 20.17
C GLY A 81 -21.22 16.96 21.58
N ARG A 82 -22.39 17.59 21.76
CA ARG A 82 -23.23 17.43 22.96
C ARG A 82 -24.30 16.37 22.75
#